data_AF-A0A150G4N4-F1
#
_entry.id   AF-A0A150G4N4-F1
#
_cell.length_a   1.000
_cell.length_b   1.000
_cell.length_c   1.000
_cell.angle_alpha   90.00
_cell.angle_beta   90.00
_cell.angle_gamma   90.00
#
_symmetry.space_group_name_H-M   'P 1'
#
loop_
_entity.id
_entity.type
_entity.pdbx_description
1 polymer ?
#
loop_
_entity_poly.entity_id
_entity_poly.type
_entity_poly.pdbx_seq_one_letter_code
_entity_poly.pdbx_strand_id
1 'polypeptide(L)'
;MASDVTLIAGGGGGGGARGRSFWSHSAILAARCPYFRRPFAHCSFAESAAPQLELPGVDPGVLAAVLRYIYTGDPGYLPRLPAAVLRPLAKLADRLLLPEMHDHAAARMVRFVAPGTVVDTMLWADGAGAGMEALRQRLYAAHRAEALQLP
;
A
#
# COMPACT_ATOMS: atom_id res chain seq x y z
N MET A 1 26.23 0.25 0.88
CA MET A 1 25.57 -0.17 2.14
C MET A 1 25.05 -1.58 1.92
N ALA A 2 25.36 -2.50 2.82
CA ALA A 2 24.82 -3.86 2.74
C ALA A 2 23.40 -3.86 3.28
N SER A 3 22.49 -4.55 2.61
CA SER A 3 21.11 -4.75 3.07
C SER A 3 21.10 -5.58 4.35
N ASP A 4 20.44 -5.06 5.38
CA ASP A 4 20.39 -5.59 6.75
C ASP A 4 19.02 -6.18 7.11
N VAL A 5 18.04 -6.17 6.20
CA VAL A 5 16.74 -6.82 6.38
C VAL A 5 16.22 -7.43 5.08
N THR A 6 15.49 -8.54 5.19
CA THR A 6 14.76 -9.15 4.06
C THR A 6 13.26 -9.05 4.29
N LEU A 7 12.54 -8.40 3.38
CA LEU A 7 11.07 -8.41 3.36
C LEU A 7 10.58 -9.54 2.46
N ILE A 8 9.62 -10.33 2.93
CA ILE A 8 9.04 -11.43 2.16
C ILE A 8 7.59 -11.08 1.87
N ALA A 9 7.26 -10.82 0.60
CA ALA A 9 5.89 -10.61 0.14
C ALA A 9 5.32 -11.89 -0.45
N GLY A 10 4.08 -12.19 -0.12
CA GLY A 10 3.37 -13.37 -0.59
C GLY A 10 3.36 -14.48 0.45
N GLY A 11 2.30 -15.29 0.41
CA GLY A 11 2.02 -16.31 1.43
C GLY A 11 0.64 -16.11 2.03
N GLY A 12 -0.28 -16.97 1.62
CA GLY A 12 -1.63 -17.05 2.12
C GLY A 12 -2.30 -18.27 1.51
N GLY A 13 -2.20 -19.41 2.19
CA GLY A 13 -3.00 -20.63 2.01
C GLY A 13 -3.17 -21.18 0.58
N GLY A 14 -2.47 -22.28 0.28
CA GLY A 14 -2.91 -23.28 -0.70
C GLY A 14 -2.99 -22.83 -2.17
N GLY A 15 -1.84 -22.81 -2.86
CA GLY A 15 -1.80 -22.81 -4.33
C GLY A 15 -1.07 -21.64 -4.98
N GLY A 16 0.22 -21.82 -5.28
CA GLY A 16 0.84 -21.21 -6.47
C GLY A 16 1.48 -19.82 -6.38
N ALA A 17 1.21 -18.99 -5.37
CA ALA A 17 1.90 -17.69 -5.26
C ALA A 17 3.27 -17.84 -4.57
N ARG A 18 4.34 -17.98 -5.36
CA ARG A 18 5.73 -17.96 -4.86
C ARG A 18 5.99 -16.62 -4.17
N GLY A 19 6.23 -16.64 -2.86
CA GLY A 19 6.68 -15.47 -2.12
C GLY A 19 7.96 -14.89 -2.74
N ARG A 20 8.09 -13.56 -2.76
CA ARG A 20 9.28 -12.85 -3.26
C ARG A 20 9.98 -12.16 -2.11
N SER A 21 11.29 -12.39 -2.02
CA SER A 21 12.17 -11.76 -1.05
C SER A 21 12.75 -10.44 -1.61
N PHE A 22 12.79 -9.42 -0.78
CA PHE A 22 13.34 -8.10 -1.07
C PHE A 22 14.38 -7.74 -0.03
N TRP A 23 15.64 -7.67 -0.44
CA TRP A 23 16.71 -7.16 0.41
C TRP A 23 16.58 -5.64 0.54
N SER A 24 16.58 -5.14 1.76
CA SER A 24 16.28 -3.74 2.08
C SER A 24 17.10 -3.24 3.26
N HIS A 25 17.00 -1.95 3.53
CA HIS A 25 17.70 -1.27 4.62
C HIS A 25 16.74 -0.97 5.77
N SER A 26 16.92 -1.63 6.92
CA SER A 26 16.02 -1.50 8.08
C SER A 26 16.00 -0.06 8.60
N ALA A 27 17.16 0.63 8.57
CA ALA A 27 17.28 2.02 8.97
C ALA A 27 16.43 2.97 8.10
N ILE A 28 16.41 2.77 6.78
CA ILE A 28 15.61 3.59 5.85
C ILE A 28 14.12 3.30 6.06
N LEU A 29 13.75 2.02 6.17
CA LEU A 29 12.38 1.62 6.44
C LEU A 29 11.88 2.17 7.78
N ALA A 30 12.66 2.08 8.86
CA ALA A 30 12.31 2.62 10.18
C ALA A 30 12.20 4.15 10.17
N ALA A 31 13.08 4.84 9.43
CA ALA A 31 13.07 6.30 9.35
C ALA A 31 11.85 6.84 8.58
N ARG A 32 11.45 6.15 7.50
CA ARG A 32 10.42 6.62 6.56
C ARG A 32 9.04 6.00 6.81
N CYS A 33 8.97 4.92 7.58
CA CYS A 33 7.74 4.18 7.82
C CYS A 33 7.60 3.79 9.30
N PRO A 34 6.64 4.40 10.03
CA PRO A 34 6.44 4.15 11.45
C PRO A 34 6.10 2.69 11.78
N TYR A 35 5.41 1.99 10.87
CA TYR A 35 5.05 0.58 11.05
C TYR A 35 6.29 -0.29 11.28
N PHE A 36 7.37 -0.05 10.52
CA PHE A 36 8.60 -0.83 10.61
C PHE A 36 9.45 -0.51 11.86
N ARG A 37 9.21 0.62 12.53
CA ARG A 37 9.94 0.97 13.77
C ARG A 37 9.69 -0.04 14.88
N ARG A 38 8.45 -0.51 15.02
CA ARG A 38 8.07 -1.48 16.07
C ARG A 38 8.74 -2.85 15.91
N PRO A 39 8.63 -3.54 14.76
CA PRO A 39 9.30 -4.82 14.58
C PRO A 39 10.82 -4.67 14.65
N PHE A 40 11.42 -3.63 14.05
CA PHE A 40 12.88 -3.46 14.09
C PHE A 40 13.42 -3.04 15.46
N ALA A 41 12.63 -2.37 16.31
CA ALA A 41 13.05 -2.08 17.68
C ALA A 41 13.15 -3.34 18.57
N HIS A 42 12.44 -4.42 18.22
CA HIS A 42 12.46 -5.68 18.96
C HIS A 42 13.35 -6.75 18.27
N CYS A 43 13.83 -6.49 17.05
CA CYS A 43 14.82 -7.33 16.40
C CYS A 43 16.19 -7.08 17.04
N SER A 44 16.68 -8.04 17.82
CA SER A 44 18.08 -8.03 18.24
C SER A 44 18.95 -8.32 17.02
N PHE A 45 19.69 -7.32 16.53
CA PHE A 45 20.65 -7.44 15.42
C PHE A 45 21.86 -8.36 15.76
N ALA A 46 21.79 -9.08 16.89
CA ALA A 46 22.87 -9.89 17.46
C ALA A 46 22.89 -11.34 16.93
N GLU A 47 21.82 -11.84 16.33
CA GLU A 47 21.84 -13.17 15.72
C GLU A 47 22.34 -13.08 14.28
N SER A 48 23.27 -13.96 13.89
CA SER A 48 24.08 -13.89 12.65
C SER A 48 23.29 -14.03 11.33
N ALA A 49 21.97 -13.89 11.36
CA ALA A 49 21.10 -13.87 10.19
C ALA A 49 20.38 -12.52 10.11
N ALA A 50 20.38 -11.89 8.93
CA ALA A 50 19.64 -10.64 8.72
C ALA A 50 18.15 -10.84 9.05
N PRO A 51 17.51 -9.94 9.82
CA PRO A 51 16.09 -10.04 10.18
C PRO A 51 15.21 -10.22 8.93
N GLN A 52 14.26 -11.14 9.03
CA GLN A 52 13.27 -11.39 7.99
C GLN A 52 11.90 -10.92 8.47
N LEU A 53 11.19 -10.17 7.62
CA LEU A 53 9.84 -9.72 7.92
C LEU A 53 8.88 -10.20 6.84
N GLU A 54 7.94 -11.04 7.24
CA GLU A 54 6.91 -11.57 6.36
C GLU A 54 5.70 -10.62 6.28
N LEU A 55 5.27 -10.38 5.04
CA LEU A 55 4.09 -9.59 4.71
C LEU A 55 3.08 -10.52 4.00
N PRO A 56 2.33 -11.34 4.78
CA PRO A 56 1.39 -12.28 4.23
C PRO A 56 0.25 -11.56 3.50
N GLY A 57 -0.21 -12.15 2.40
CA GLY A 57 -1.27 -11.60 1.54
C GLY A 57 -0.88 -10.35 0.74
N VAL A 58 0.39 -9.94 0.74
CA VAL A 58 0.86 -8.80 -0.04
C VAL A 58 1.38 -9.27 -1.40
N ASP A 59 0.86 -8.66 -2.47
CA ASP A 59 1.39 -8.86 -3.82
C ASP A 59 2.82 -8.30 -3.92
N PRO A 60 3.79 -9.07 -4.44
CA PRO A 60 5.18 -8.63 -4.51
C PRO A 60 5.38 -7.43 -5.44
N GLY A 61 4.56 -7.25 -6.48
CA GLY A 61 4.59 -6.06 -7.34
C GLY A 61 4.15 -4.80 -6.57
N VAL A 62 3.14 -4.92 -5.72
CA VAL A 62 2.67 -3.85 -4.84
C VAL A 62 3.73 -3.50 -3.79
N LEU A 63 4.37 -4.50 -3.16
CA LEU A 63 5.46 -4.24 -2.21
C LEU A 63 6.63 -3.53 -2.89
N ALA A 64 7.02 -3.96 -4.10
CA ALA A 64 8.07 -3.30 -4.87
C ALA A 64 7.74 -1.83 -5.15
N ALA A 65 6.47 -1.52 -5.46
CA ALA A 65 6.01 -0.16 -5.62
C ALA A 65 6.13 0.63 -4.31
N VAL A 66 5.72 0.10 -3.16
CA VAL A 66 5.89 0.80 -1.87
C VAL A 66 7.36 1.02 -1.53
N LEU A 67 8.22 0.02 -1.74
CA LEU A 67 9.64 0.16 -1.48
C LEU A 67 10.25 1.27 -2.34
N ARG A 68 9.90 1.33 -3.62
CA ARG A 68 10.35 2.43 -4.48
C ARG A 68 9.96 3.79 -3.90
N TYR A 69 8.74 3.95 -3.38
CA TYR A 69 8.28 5.19 -2.76
C TYR A 69 9.11 5.52 -1.51
N ILE A 70 9.35 4.54 -0.64
CA ILE A 70 10.13 4.74 0.59
C ILE A 70 11.54 5.22 0.27
N TYR A 71 12.20 4.65 -0.74
CA TYR A 71 13.57 5.01 -1.10
C TYR A 71 13.68 6.30 -1.90
N THR A 72 12.74 6.57 -2.80
CA THR A 72 12.80 7.77 -3.67
C THR A 72 12.12 8.97 -3.05
N GLY A 73 11.13 8.76 -2.18
CA GLY A 73 10.21 9.80 -1.70
C GLY A 73 9.34 10.42 -2.80
N ASP A 74 9.48 9.96 -4.05
CA ASP A 74 8.83 10.55 -5.21
C ASP A 74 7.58 9.75 -5.61
N PRO A 75 6.38 10.34 -5.56
CA PRO A 75 5.18 9.69 -6.06
C PRO A 75 5.08 9.72 -7.59
N GLY A 76 6.02 10.30 -8.34
CA GLY A 76 5.94 10.53 -9.79
C GLY A 76 5.75 9.29 -10.66
N TYR A 77 6.02 8.09 -10.15
CA TYR A 77 5.73 6.82 -10.85
C TYR A 77 4.36 6.21 -10.45
N LEU A 78 3.76 6.63 -9.33
CA LEU A 78 2.44 6.17 -8.88
C LEU A 78 1.35 6.43 -9.91
N PRO A 79 1.32 7.54 -10.67
CA PRO A 79 0.39 7.78 -11.77
C PRO A 79 0.54 6.84 -12.98
N ARG A 80 1.64 6.10 -13.08
CA ARG A 80 1.88 5.16 -14.20
C ARG A 80 1.43 3.74 -13.89
N LEU A 81 1.08 3.45 -12.63
CA LEU A 81 0.63 2.12 -12.22
C LEU A 81 -0.75 1.78 -12.82
N PRO A 82 -1.06 0.51 -13.10
CA PRO A 82 -2.39 0.12 -13.54
C PRO A 82 -3.42 0.29 -12.41
N ALA A 83 -4.69 0.56 -12.77
CA ALA A 83 -5.77 0.74 -11.79
C ALA A 83 -5.96 -0.47 -10.86
N ALA A 84 -5.72 -1.69 -11.37
CA ALA A 84 -5.77 -2.94 -10.60
C ALA A 84 -4.80 -2.96 -9.40
N VAL A 85 -3.69 -2.20 -9.47
CA VAL A 85 -2.66 -2.13 -8.42
C VAL A 85 -3.02 -1.07 -7.37
N LEU A 86 -3.87 -0.08 -7.69
CA LEU A 86 -4.18 1.03 -6.78
C LEU A 86 -4.86 0.57 -5.48
N ARG A 87 -5.80 -0.38 -5.57
CA ARG A 87 -6.48 -0.96 -4.41
C ARG A 87 -5.53 -1.65 -3.43
N PRO A 88 -4.76 -2.68 -3.85
CA PRO A 88 -3.83 -3.34 -2.95
C PRO A 88 -2.71 -2.40 -2.49
N LEU A 89 -2.32 -1.41 -3.31
CA LEU A 89 -1.38 -0.36 -2.93
C LEU A 89 -1.90 0.52 -1.80
N ALA A 90 -3.13 1.01 -1.90
CA ALA A 90 -3.73 1.85 -0.87
C ALA A 90 -3.90 1.07 0.45
N LYS A 91 -4.34 -0.19 0.39
CA LYS A 91 -4.44 -1.07 1.56
C LYS A 91 -3.08 -1.33 2.21
N LEU A 92 -2.04 -1.53 1.41
CA LEU A 92 -0.68 -1.73 1.93
C LEU A 92 -0.10 -0.43 2.50
N ALA A 93 -0.32 0.71 1.84
CA ALA A 93 0.11 2.01 2.32
C ALA A 93 -0.53 2.37 3.66
N ASP A 94 -1.83 2.11 3.83
CA ASP A 94 -2.53 2.26 5.10
C ASP A 94 -1.95 1.34 6.19
N ARG A 95 -1.78 0.04 5.90
CA ARG A 95 -1.17 -0.93 6.82
C ARG A 95 0.24 -0.50 7.26
N LEU A 96 0.99 0.12 6.36
CA LEU A 96 2.35 0.60 6.61
C LEU A 96 2.38 2.04 7.17
N LEU A 97 1.23 2.67 7.43
CA LEU A 97 1.12 4.02 7.96
C LEU A 97 1.81 5.07 7.06
N LEU A 98 1.59 4.98 5.76
CA LEU A 98 2.10 5.89 4.72
C LEU A 98 0.95 6.75 4.15
N PRO A 99 0.51 7.81 4.87
CA PRO A 99 -0.69 8.58 4.52
C PRO A 99 -0.58 9.31 3.19
N GLU A 100 0.60 9.83 2.82
CA GLU A 100 0.78 10.54 1.54
C GLU A 100 0.61 9.60 0.33
N MET A 101 1.17 8.40 0.42
CA MET A 101 1.04 7.39 -0.62
C MET A 101 -0.39 6.84 -0.71
N HIS A 102 -1.03 6.66 0.44
CA HIS A 102 -2.45 6.30 0.54
C HIS A 102 -3.33 7.37 -0.13
N ASP A 103 -3.15 8.65 0.20
CA ASP A 103 -3.95 9.74 -0.38
C ASP A 103 -3.73 9.84 -1.90
N HIS A 104 -2.50 9.68 -2.37
CA HIS A 104 -2.21 9.69 -3.81
C HIS A 104 -2.90 8.54 -4.54
N ALA A 105 -2.88 7.33 -3.97
CA ALA A 105 -3.60 6.18 -4.52
C ALA A 105 -5.12 6.41 -4.52
N ALA A 106 -5.66 6.91 -3.40
CA ALA A 106 -7.07 7.24 -3.23
C ALA A 106 -7.55 8.32 -4.21
N ALA A 107 -6.82 9.43 -4.32
CA ALA A 107 -7.12 10.52 -5.25
C ALA A 107 -7.13 10.02 -6.70
N ARG A 108 -6.21 9.12 -7.04
CA ARG A 108 -6.18 8.50 -8.36
C ARG A 108 -7.39 7.60 -8.58
N MET A 109 -7.78 6.81 -7.59
CA MET A 109 -8.99 5.99 -7.69
C MET A 109 -10.24 6.84 -7.95
N VAL A 110 -10.42 7.96 -7.24
CA VAL A 110 -11.54 8.88 -7.49
C VAL A 110 -11.55 9.40 -8.93
N ARG A 111 -10.39 9.70 -9.51
CA ARG A 111 -10.28 10.19 -10.90
C ARG A 111 -10.56 9.14 -11.97
N PHE A 112 -10.38 7.86 -11.67
CA PHE A 112 -10.56 6.76 -12.61
C PHE A 112 -11.82 5.92 -12.34
N VAL A 113 -12.60 6.26 -11.30
CA VAL A 113 -13.90 5.64 -11.06
C VAL A 113 -14.88 6.05 -12.15
N ALA A 114 -15.22 5.10 -13.01
CA ALA A 114 -16.33 5.22 -13.93
C ALA A 114 -17.65 4.99 -13.17
N PRO A 115 -18.79 5.54 -13.62
CA PRO A 115 -20.09 5.37 -12.98
C PRO A 115 -20.51 3.91 -12.79
N GLY A 116 -20.04 2.98 -13.64
CA GLY A 116 -20.28 1.54 -13.47
C GLY A 116 -19.38 0.83 -12.44
N THR A 117 -18.32 1.49 -11.97
CA THR A 117 -17.31 0.93 -11.03
C THR A 117 -17.31 1.62 -9.66
N VAL A 118 -18.15 2.65 -9.49
CA VAL A 118 -18.22 3.43 -8.25
C VAL A 118 -18.71 2.59 -7.08
N VAL A 119 -19.80 1.84 -7.28
CA VAL A 119 -20.41 1.03 -6.21
C VAL A 119 -19.43 -0.06 -5.77
N ASP A 120 -18.77 -0.70 -6.73
CA ASP A 120 -17.72 -1.70 -6.45
C ASP A 120 -16.54 -1.08 -5.66
N THR A 121 -16.14 0.15 -6.01
CA THR A 121 -15.05 0.85 -5.31
C THR A 121 -15.46 1.31 -3.92
N MET A 122 -16.71 1.76 -3.72
CA MET A 122 -17.27 2.11 -2.42
C MET A 122 -17.40 0.89 -1.51
N LEU A 123 -17.91 -0.22 -2.05
CA LEU A 123 -18.05 -1.48 -1.32
C LEU A 123 -16.68 -2.03 -0.90
N TRP A 124 -15.70 -1.94 -1.80
CA TRP A 124 -14.33 -2.29 -1.46
C TRP A 124 -13.74 -1.39 -0.37
N ALA A 125 -13.96 -0.07 -0.44
CA ALA A 125 -13.49 0.87 0.57
C ALA A 125 -14.11 0.60 1.95
N ASP A 126 -15.39 0.22 1.99
CA ASP A 126 -16.10 -0.18 3.20
C ASP A 126 -15.47 -1.42 3.85
N GLY A 127 -15.15 -2.44 3.03
CA GLY A 127 -14.46 -3.65 3.48
C GLY A 127 -12.96 -3.47 3.80
N ALA A 128 -12.35 -2.34 3.42
CA ALA A 128 -10.92 -2.08 3.65
C ALA A 128 -10.63 -1.54 5.06
N GLY A 129 -11.64 -1.03 5.78
CA GLY A 129 -11.52 -0.56 7.17
C GLY A 129 -11.30 0.94 7.32
N ALA A 130 -11.09 1.39 8.57
CA ALA A 130 -11.13 2.80 8.98
C ALA A 130 -10.13 3.73 8.24
N GLY A 131 -9.00 3.19 7.76
CA GLY A 131 -8.04 3.94 6.95
C GLY A 131 -8.61 4.51 5.65
N MET A 132 -9.72 3.92 5.16
CA MET A 132 -10.32 4.26 3.88
C MET A 132 -11.51 5.23 3.97
N GLU A 133 -11.83 5.73 5.18
CA GLU A 133 -12.95 6.64 5.41
C GLU A 133 -12.83 7.92 4.57
N ALA A 134 -11.62 8.48 4.49
CA ALA A 134 -11.35 9.68 3.69
C ALA A 134 -11.60 9.45 2.18
N LEU A 135 -11.23 8.27 1.66
CA LEU A 135 -11.56 7.92 0.27
C LEU A 135 -13.07 7.79 0.09
N ARG A 136 -13.75 7.14 1.04
CA ARG A 136 -15.21 6.95 1.01
C ARG A 136 -15.93 8.30 0.94
N GLN A 137 -15.56 9.25 1.80
CA GLN A 137 -16.10 10.62 1.78
C GLN A 137 -15.82 11.35 0.47
N ARG A 138 -14.62 11.20 -0.11
CA ARG A 138 -14.27 11.81 -1.40
C ARG A 138 -15.07 11.23 -2.56
N LEU A 139 -15.29 9.92 -2.57
CA LEU A 139 -16.16 9.25 -3.55
C LEU A 139 -17.61 9.74 -3.41
N TYR A 140 -18.16 9.77 -2.20
CA TYR A 140 -19.50 10.31 -1.95
C TYR A 140 -19.64 11.77 -2.43
N ALA A 141 -18.66 12.62 -2.15
CA ALA A 141 -18.69 14.02 -2.56
C ALA A 141 -18.62 14.19 -4.08
N ALA A 142 -17.74 13.45 -4.76
CA ALA A 142 -17.59 13.50 -6.21
C ALA A 142 -18.89 13.10 -6.92
N HIS A 143 -19.50 11.99 -6.52
CA HIS A 143 -20.71 11.48 -7.17
C HIS A 143 -21.98 12.24 -6.78
N ARG A 144 -22.05 12.80 -5.56
CA ARG A 144 -23.14 13.73 -5.20
C ARG A 144 -23.14 14.96 -6.11
N ALA A 145 -21.96 15.47 -6.46
CA ALA A 145 -21.84 16.61 -7.37
C ALA A 145 -22.30 16.25 -8.80
N GLU A 146 -21.96 15.05 -9.29
CA GLU A 146 -22.44 14.55 -10.59
C GLU A 146 -23.96 14.33 -10.60
N ALA A 147 -24.55 13.80 -9.53
CA ALA A 147 -25.99 13.59 -9.40
C ALA A 147 -26.79 14.92 -9.38
N LEU A 148 -26.18 16.00 -8.90
CA LEU A 148 -26.76 17.35 -8.88
C LEU A 148 -26.56 18.12 -10.20
N GLN A 149 -25.83 17.56 -11.17
CA GLN A 149 -25.59 18.14 -12.50
C GLN A 149 -26.45 17.49 -13.60
N LEU A 150 -27.36 16.57 -13.25
CA LEU A 150 -28.36 16.04 -14.18
C LEU A 150 -29.48 17.10 -14.36
N PRO A 151 -29.80 17.48 -15.62
CA PRO A 151 -30.88 18.44 -15.93
C PRO A 151 -32.28 17.88 -15.66
#